data_AF-A0A522GE49-F1
#
_entry.id   AF-A0A522GE49-F1
#
_cell.length_a   1.000
_cell.length_b   1.000
_cell.length_c   1.000
_cell.angle_alpha   90.00
_cell.angle_beta   90.00
_cell.angle_gamma   90.00
#
_symmetry.space_group_name_H-M   'P 1'
#
loop_
_entity.id
_entity.type
_entity.pdbx_description
1 polymer ?
#
loop_
_entity_poly.entity_id
_entity_poly.type
_entity_poly.pdbx_seq_one_letter_code
_entity_poly.pdbx_strand_id
1 'polypeptide(L)' 'MTPGARIAAAIEILADIETRRRPASDALKDWGLSHRFAGSKDRAALA' A
#
# COMPACT_ATOMS: atom_id res chain seq x y z
N MET A 1 11.29 3.49 4.50
CA MET A 1 11.15 2.66 3.28
C MET A 1 12.17 3.05 2.21
N THR A 2 12.84 2.08 1.58
CA THR A 2 13.72 2.32 0.41
C THR A 2 12.89 2.51 -0.86
N PRO A 3 13.43 3.07 -1.96
CA PRO A 3 12.70 3.19 -3.23
C PRO A 3 12.18 1.84 -3.76
N GLY A 4 12.96 0.76 -3.64
CA GLY A 4 12.50 -0.58 -4.04
C GLY A 4 11.30 -1.07 -3.21
N ALA A 5 11.31 -0.81 -1.91
CA ALA A 5 10.19 -1.16 -1.03
C ALA A 5 8.92 -0.33 -1.34
N ARG A 6 9.05 0.90 -1.86
CA ARG A 6 7.90 1.70 -2.35
C ARG A 6 7.24 1.04 -3.54
N ILE A 7 8.05 0.64 -4.53
CA ILE A 7 7.55 0.02 -5.75
C ILE A 7 6.89 -1.32 -5.42
N ALA A 8 7.51 -2.13 -4.55
CA ALA A 8 6.93 -3.38 -4.10
C ALA A 8 5.57 -3.18 -3.42
N ALA A 9 5.47 -2.21 -2.50
CA ALA A 9 4.20 -1.88 -1.84
C ALA A 9 3.13 -1.39 -2.84
N ALA A 10 3.50 -0.53 -3.80
CA ALA A 10 2.58 -0.06 -4.83
C ALA A 10 2.06 -1.21 -5.70
N ILE A 11 2.93 -2.16 -6.08
CA ILE A 11 2.52 -3.36 -6.84
C ILE A 11 1.53 -4.20 -6.03
N GLU A 12 1.80 -4.41 -4.75
CA GLU A 12 0.90 -5.17 -3.87
C GLU A 12 -0.48 -4.53 -3.77
N ILE A 13 -0.54 -3.20 -3.56
CA ILE A 13 -1.78 -2.44 -3.48
C ILE A 13 -2.55 -2.53 -4.82
N LEU A 14 -1.88 -2.35 -5.96
CA LEU A 14 -2.51 -2.43 -7.27
C LEU A 14 -3.05 -3.84 -7.58
N ALA A 15 -2.29 -4.88 -7.25
CA ALA A 15 -2.71 -6.27 -7.43
C ALA A 15 -3.96 -6.58 -6.57
N ASP A 16 -4.02 -6.04 -5.36
CA ASP A 16 -5.16 -6.21 -4.49
C ASP A 16 -6.41 -5.44 -5.00
N ILE A 17 -6.24 -4.23 -5.52
CA ILE A 17 -7.32 -3.49 -6.20
C ILE A 17 -7.85 -4.29 -7.40
N GLU A 18 -6.95 -4.83 -8.22
CA GLU A 18 -7.31 -5.61 -9.41
C GLU A 18 -8.07 -6.88 -9.05
N THR A 19 -7.54 -7.66 -8.12
CA THR A 19 -8.09 -8.98 -7.75
C THR A 19 -9.37 -8.89 -6.94
N ARG A 20 -9.47 -7.91 -6.01
CA ARG A 20 -10.63 -7.77 -5.12
C ARG A 20 -11.65 -6.74 -5.62
N ARG A 21 -11.33 -6.00 -6.69
CA ARG A 21 -12.20 -4.98 -7.31
C ARG A 21 -12.72 -3.96 -6.29
N ARG A 22 -11.85 -3.52 -5.38
CA ARG A 22 -12.18 -2.57 -4.31
C ARG A 22 -11.62 -1.17 -4.57
N PRO A 23 -12.19 -0.11 -3.97
CA PRO A 23 -11.65 1.25 -4.08
C PRO A 23 -10.20 1.34 -3.60
N ALA A 24 -9.41 2.22 -4.24
CA ALA A 24 -8.00 2.41 -3.88
C ALA A 24 -7.81 2.86 -2.42
N SER A 25 -8.73 3.68 -1.89
CA SER A 25 -8.71 4.12 -0.49
C SER A 25 -8.79 2.96 0.50
N ASP A 26 -9.59 1.95 0.19
CA ASP A 26 -9.79 0.78 1.05
C ASP A 26 -8.58 -0.14 0.97
N ALA A 27 -8.00 -0.31 -0.23
CA ALA A 27 -6.78 -1.07 -0.42
C ALA A 27 -5.58 -0.44 0.33
N LEU A 28 -5.41 0.88 0.23
CA LEU A 28 -4.37 1.62 0.96
C LEU A 28 -4.54 1.51 2.48
N LYS A 29 -5.78 1.59 2.98
CA LYS A 29 -6.09 1.46 4.40
C LYS A 29 -5.76 0.05 4.91
N ASP A 30 -6.20 -0.98 4.20
CA ASP A 30 -5.96 -2.38 4.56
C ASP A 30 -4.48 -2.77 4.48
N TRP A 31 -3.78 -2.30 3.44
CA TRP A 31 -2.33 -2.45 3.33
C TRP A 31 -1.61 -1.81 4.52
N GLY A 32 -2.00 -0.59 4.90
CA GLY A 32 -1.41 0.13 6.03
C GLY A 32 -1.66 -0.53 7.40
N LEU A 33 -2.80 -1.23 7.57
CA LEU A 33 -3.09 -2.03 8.76
C LEU A 33 -2.25 -3.32 8.81
N SER A 34 -2.07 -3.97 7.67
CA SER A 34 -1.25 -5.19 7.54
C SER A 34 0.25 -4.90 7.71
N HIS A 35 0.71 -3.74 7.25
CA HIS A 35 2.10 -3.30 7.31
C HIS A 35 2.36 -2.42 8.54
N ARG A 36 2.31 -3.02 9.73
CA ARG A 36 2.46 -2.31 11.03
C ARG A 36 3.73 -1.47 11.17
N PHE A 37 4.79 -1.81 10.43
CA PHE A 37 6.08 -1.11 10.47
C PHE A 37 6.18 0.03 9.45
N ALA A 38 5.22 0.16 8.53
CA ALA A 38 5.16 1.32 7.66
C ALA A 38 4.82 2.55 8.50
N GLY A 39 5.74 3.50 8.57
CA GLY A 39 5.53 4.76 9.30
C GLY A 39 4.56 5.69 8.56
N SER A 40 4.21 6.82 9.18
CA SER A 40 3.41 7.87 8.52
C SER A 40 4.02 8.35 7.21
N LYS A 41 5.36 8.51 7.17
CA LYS A 41 6.10 8.87 5.94
C LYS A 41 6.04 7.80 4.87
N ASP A 42 6.01 6.53 5.27
CA ASP A 42 5.95 5.42 4.33
C ASP A 42 4.56 5.32 3.70
N ARG A 43 3.52 5.45 4.53
CA ARG A 43 2.12 5.52 4.06
C ARG A 43 1.86 6.75 3.18
N ALA A 44 2.41 7.91 3.55
CA ALA A 44 2.27 9.13 2.75
C ALA A 44 2.98 9.03 1.38
N ALA A 45 3.99 8.17 1.24
CA ALA A 45 4.65 7.96 -0.05
C ALA A 45 3.83 7.09 -1.02
N LEU A 46 2.72 6.51 -0.55
CA LEU A 46 1.82 5.63 -1.32
C LEU A 46 0.41 6.24 -1.49
N ALA A 47 0.12 7.36 -0.82
CA ALA A 47 -1.18 8.03 -0.80
C ALA A 47 -1.35 9.06 -1.93
#